data_AF-A0A965XYY3-F1
#
_entry.id   AF-A0A965XYY3-F1
#
_cell.length_a   1.000
_cell.length_b   1.000
_cell.length_c   1.000
_cell.angle_alpha   90.00
_cell.angle_beta   90.00
_cell.angle_gamma   90.00
#
_symmetry.space_group_name_H-M   'P 1'
#
loop_
_entity.id
_entity.type
_entity.pdbx_description
1 polymer ?
#
loop_
_entity_poly.entity_id
_entity_poly.type
_entity_poly.pdbx_seq_one_letter_code
_entity_poly.pdbx_strand_id
1 'polypeptide(L)'
;GTCIRLTKGIDRFSEDLDFDIKALSHEEFTKMTDDVIRFLQNNGLNASARDSNNPNLKAFRRNIYFPELLFQLGLSGHKAERFLIKIESQDQLIDYPSQMVNIKGAGFYFPMPVPSDA
;
A
#
# COMPACT_ATOMS: atom_id res chain seq x y z
N GLY A 1 -4.28 -7.15 -4.23
CA GLY A 1 -5.32 -7.76 -3.35
C GLY A 1 -6.25 -6.75 -2.67
N THR A 2 -5.69 -5.66 -2.13
CA THR A 2 -6.43 -4.65 -1.36
C THR A 2 -7.56 -3.95 -2.12
N CYS A 3 -7.44 -3.73 -3.44
CA CYS A 3 -8.52 -3.15 -4.25
C CYS A 3 -9.82 -3.98 -4.15
N ILE A 4 -9.73 -5.32 -4.24
CA ILE A 4 -10.88 -6.21 -4.12
C ILE A 4 -11.50 -6.12 -2.72
N ARG A 5 -10.67 -6.07 -1.66
CA ARG A 5 -11.14 -5.87 -0.28
C ARG A 5 -11.98 -4.60 -0.16
N LEU A 6 -11.47 -3.49 -0.69
CA LEU A 6 -12.10 -2.16 -0.56
C LEU A 6 -13.36 -1.98 -1.43
N THR A 7 -13.44 -2.68 -2.56
CA THR A 7 -14.49 -2.43 -3.58
C THR A 7 -15.54 -3.52 -3.66
N LYS A 8 -15.23 -4.77 -3.26
CA LYS A 8 -16.13 -5.92 -3.34
C LYS A 8 -16.65 -6.38 -1.96
N GLY A 9 -16.31 -5.66 -0.88
CA GLY A 9 -16.81 -5.94 0.47
C GLY A 9 -16.30 -7.25 1.07
N ILE A 10 -15.16 -7.75 0.60
CA ILE A 10 -14.57 -8.99 1.12
C ILE A 10 -13.82 -8.69 2.42
N ASP A 11 -14.15 -9.39 3.50
CA ASP A 11 -13.49 -9.25 4.80
C ASP A 11 -12.21 -10.10 4.90
N ARG A 12 -11.26 -9.81 4.00
CA ARG A 12 -9.93 -10.43 4.02
C ARG A 12 -8.87 -9.37 4.29
N PHE A 13 -7.96 -9.67 5.21
CA PHE A 13 -6.79 -8.83 5.44
C PHE A 13 -5.80 -8.87 4.25
N SER A 14 -5.19 -7.72 3.94
CA SER A 14 -4.24 -7.56 2.83
C SER A 14 -3.20 -6.51 3.23
N GLU A 15 -1.93 -6.88 3.14
CA GLU A 15 -0.75 -6.06 3.47
C GLU A 15 -0.16 -5.36 2.24
N ASP A 16 -0.61 -5.78 1.06
CA ASP A 16 -0.04 -5.39 -0.23
C ASP A 16 -0.90 -4.34 -0.93
N LEU A 17 -0.27 -3.25 -1.34
CA LEU A 17 -0.83 -2.20 -2.19
C LEU A 17 -0.13 -2.25 -3.55
N ASP A 18 -0.84 -2.76 -4.54
CA ASP A 18 -0.37 -2.92 -5.91
C ASP A 18 -0.92 -1.81 -6.80
N PHE A 19 -0.05 -1.12 -7.54
CA PHE A 19 -0.44 -0.07 -8.45
C PHE A 19 0.11 -0.31 -9.86
N ASP A 20 -0.66 0.09 -10.86
CA ASP A 20 -0.21 0.27 -12.24
C ASP A 20 -0.24 1.76 -12.55
N ILE A 21 0.91 2.42 -12.37
CA ILE A 21 1.07 3.86 -12.63
C ILE A 21 1.93 4.02 -13.88
N LYS A 22 1.35 4.63 -14.90
CA LYS A 22 2.00 4.86 -16.18
C LYS A 22 3.13 5.87 -16.06
N ALA A 23 4.26 5.58 -16.69
CA ALA A 23 5.42 6.46 -16.76
C ALA A 23 5.93 6.99 -15.39
N LEU A 24 5.69 6.25 -14.30
CA LEU A 24 6.21 6.61 -12.99
C LEU A 24 7.74 6.47 -12.98
N SER A 25 8.44 7.50 -12.50
CA SER A 25 9.88 7.41 -12.25
C SER A 25 10.18 6.85 -10.85
N HIS A 26 11.40 6.34 -10.67
CA HIS A 26 11.85 5.86 -9.37
C HIS A 26 11.90 6.99 -8.31
N GLU A 27 12.26 8.21 -8.72
CA GLU A 27 12.29 9.38 -7.84
C GLU A 27 10.89 9.77 -7.37
N GLU A 28 9.91 9.81 -8.27
CA GLU A 28 8.51 10.09 -7.92
C GLU A 28 7.94 9.02 -7.00
N PHE A 29 8.21 7.74 -7.27
CA PHE A 29 7.82 6.64 -6.39
C PHE A 29 8.43 6.77 -4.99
N THR A 30 9.73 7.06 -4.92
CA THR A 30 10.44 7.22 -3.65
C THR A 30 9.89 8.40 -2.85
N LYS A 31 9.72 9.55 -3.51
CA LYS A 31 9.14 10.76 -2.89
C LYS A 31 7.72 10.52 -2.37
N MET A 32 6.86 9.92 -3.20
CA MET A 32 5.49 9.59 -2.82
C MET A 32 5.44 8.66 -1.60
N THR A 33 6.29 7.63 -1.58
CA THR A 33 6.35 6.71 -0.44
C THR A 33 6.98 7.32 0.81
N ASP A 34 7.94 8.24 0.68
CA ASP A 34 8.48 9.03 1.80
C ASP A 34 7.40 9.94 2.41
N ASP A 35 6.58 10.58 1.59
CA ASP A 35 5.47 11.43 2.06
C ASP A 35 4.42 10.60 2.82
N VAL A 36 4.12 9.37 2.36
CA VAL A 36 3.25 8.43 3.08
C VAL A 36 3.85 8.07 4.45
N ILE A 37 5.15 7.76 4.52
CA ILE A 37 5.83 7.43 5.78
C ILE A 37 5.79 8.62 6.73
N ARG A 38 6.11 9.82 6.24
CA ARG A 38 6.05 11.06 7.03
C ARG A 38 4.64 11.32 7.55
N PHE A 39 3.62 11.12 6.73
CA PHE A 39 2.23 11.22 7.16
C PHE A 39 1.93 10.25 8.31
N LEU A 40 2.31 8.98 8.20
CA LEU A 40 2.11 7.99 9.26
C LEU A 40 2.83 8.37 10.57
N GLN A 41 4.08 8.83 10.46
CA GLN A 41 4.88 9.31 11.60
C GLN A 41 4.24 10.52 12.29
N ASN A 42 3.75 11.49 11.51
CA ASN A 42 3.05 12.67 12.04
C ASN A 42 1.73 12.30 12.74
N ASN A 43 1.16 11.13 12.43
CA ASN A 43 -0.02 10.57 13.10
C ASN A 43 0.34 9.61 14.25
N GLY A 44 1.60 9.60 14.71
CA GLY A 44 2.04 8.83 15.88
C GLY A 44 2.38 7.36 15.61
N LEU A 45 2.41 6.92 14.36
CA LEU A 45 2.81 5.57 14.00
C LEU A 45 4.32 5.51 13.77
N ASN A 46 4.99 4.53 14.40
CA ASN A 46 6.42 4.29 14.17
C ASN A 46 6.64 3.59 12.82
N ALA A 47 6.38 4.29 11.71
CA ALA A 47 6.57 3.78 10.36
C ALA A 47 8.01 4.05 9.88
N SER A 48 8.65 3.06 9.25
CA SER A 48 9.98 3.25 8.63
C SER A 48 10.10 2.48 7.32
N ALA A 49 10.82 3.06 6.35
CA ALA A 49 11.20 2.34 5.14
C ALA A 49 12.34 1.36 5.44
N ARG A 50 12.29 0.18 4.81
CA ARG A 50 13.48 -0.64 4.62
C ARG A 50 13.62 -0.94 3.14
N ASP A 51 14.54 -0.22 2.52
CA ASP A 51 14.79 -0.37 1.10
C ASP A 51 15.54 -1.68 0.84
N SER A 52 15.04 -2.45 -0.11
CA SER A 52 15.71 -3.64 -0.61
C SER A 52 16.05 -3.38 -2.07
N ASN A 53 17.31 -3.01 -2.32
CA ASN A 53 17.81 -2.86 -3.68
C ASN A 53 18.01 -4.25 -4.28
N ASN A 54 17.00 -4.72 -5.02
CA ASN A 54 17.15 -5.87 -5.88
C ASN A 54 17.19 -5.39 -7.34
N PRO A 55 18.37 -5.35 -7.98
CA PRO A 55 18.51 -4.86 -9.34
C PRO A 55 17.76 -5.70 -10.39
N ASN A 56 17.26 -6.89 -10.02
CA ASN A 56 16.48 -7.76 -10.90
C ASN A 56 14.97 -7.50 -10.84
N LEU A 57 14.48 -6.63 -9.96
CA LEU A 57 13.05 -6.29 -9.89
C LEU A 57 12.70 -5.20 -10.88
N LYS A 58 11.74 -5.48 -11.77
CA LYS A 58 11.17 -4.50 -12.71
C LYS A 58 10.18 -3.54 -12.04
N ALA A 59 9.53 -3.97 -10.96
CA ALA A 59 8.57 -3.18 -10.22
C ALA A 59 9.29 -2.32 -9.17
N PHE A 60 8.83 -1.08 -8.99
CA PHE A 60 9.21 -0.31 -7.82
C PHE A 60 8.51 -0.89 -6.59
N ARG A 61 9.27 -1.05 -5.50
CA ARG A 61 8.77 -1.63 -4.26
C ARG A 61 9.31 -0.84 -3.07
N ARG A 62 8.42 -0.53 -2.13
CA ARG A 62 8.77 0.02 -0.81
C ARG A 62 8.09 -0.82 0.26
N ASN A 63 8.87 -1.33 1.20
CA ASN A 63 8.34 -1.97 2.39
C ASN A 63 8.33 -0.95 3.54
N ILE A 64 7.14 -0.69 4.09
CA ILE A 64 6.95 0.17 5.26
C ILE A 64 6.76 -0.73 6.48
N TYR A 65 7.67 -0.63 7.44
CA TYR A 65 7.70 -1.42 8.66
C TYR A 65 7.10 -0.65 9.82
N PHE A 66 6.39 -1.38 10.68
CA PHE A 66 5.79 -0.88 11.90
C PHE A 66 6.30 -1.74 13.07
N PRO A 67 7.53 -1.50 13.57
CA PRO A 67 8.06 -2.19 14.74
C PRO A 67 7.12 -2.06 15.94
N GLU A 68 6.99 -3.15 16.70
CA GLU A 68 6.22 -3.24 17.94
C GLU A 68 4.70 -2.97 17.81
N LEU A 69 4.20 -2.62 16.61
CA LEU A 69 2.79 -2.24 16.43
C LEU A 69 1.83 -3.34 16.92
N LEU A 70 2.10 -4.59 16.57
CA LEU A 70 1.26 -5.72 17.00
C LEU A 70 1.29 -5.90 18.52
N PHE A 71 2.43 -5.65 19.15
CA PHE A 71 2.56 -5.68 20.61
C PHE A 71 1.81 -4.53 21.27
N GLN A 72 1.94 -3.31 20.75
CA GLN A 72 1.25 -2.12 21.25
C GLN A 72 -0.29 -2.25 21.14
N LEU A 73 -0.77 -2.94 20.10
CA LEU A 73 -2.19 -3.24 19.91
C LEU A 73 -2.69 -4.45 20.71
N GLY A 74 -1.81 -5.16 21.43
CA GLY A 74 -2.17 -6.38 22.16
C GLY A 74 -2.50 -7.58 21.27
N LEU A 75 -2.16 -7.52 19.98
CA LEU A 75 -2.37 -8.58 18.99
C LEU A 75 -1.25 -9.62 19.01
N SER A 76 -0.11 -9.30 19.61
CA SER A 76 1.01 -10.22 19.83
C SER A 76 1.65 -10.04 21.20
N GLY A 77 2.05 -11.16 21.83
CA GLY A 77 2.88 -11.15 23.04
C GLY A 77 4.38 -10.90 22.77
N HIS A 78 4.80 -10.89 21.50
CA HIS A 78 6.20 -10.76 21.10
C HIS A 78 6.49 -9.38 20.50
N LYS A 79 7.28 -8.57 21.21
CA LYS A 79 7.71 -7.23 20.72
C LYS A 79 8.41 -7.25 19.35
N ALA A 80 9.09 -8.35 19.04
CA ALA A 80 9.84 -8.49 17.80
C ALA A 80 8.98 -8.87 16.58
N GLU A 81 7.70 -9.20 16.78
CA GLU A 81 6.81 -9.53 15.67
C GLU A 81 6.59 -8.28 14.81
N ARG A 82 6.81 -8.44 13.50
CA ARG A 82 6.85 -7.32 12.56
C ARG A 82 5.54 -7.24 11.79
N PHE A 83 4.97 -6.05 11.77
CA PHE A 83 3.95 -5.70 10.79
C PHE A 83 4.59 -4.91 9.65
N LEU A 84 4.16 -5.20 8.42
CA LEU A 84 4.65 -4.51 7.24
C LEU A 84 3.52 -4.22 6.26
N ILE A 85 3.64 -3.12 5.53
CA ILE A 85 2.84 -2.81 4.36
C ILE A 85 3.79 -2.74 3.17
N LYS A 86 3.44 -3.38 2.06
CA LYS A 86 4.20 -3.30 0.81
C LYS A 86 3.46 -2.37 -0.15
N ILE A 87 4.20 -1.41 -0.68
CA ILE A 87 3.74 -0.58 -1.80
C ILE A 87 4.52 -1.01 -3.02
N GLU A 88 3.82 -1.42 -4.07
CA GLU A 88 4.41 -1.85 -5.33
C GLU A 88 3.80 -1.08 -6.49
N SER A 89 4.62 -0.65 -7.44
CA SER A 89 4.16 -0.03 -8.67
C SER A 89 4.92 -0.57 -9.87
N GLN A 90 4.20 -0.97 -10.91
CA GLN A 90 4.78 -1.39 -12.18
C GLN A 90 3.88 -0.94 -13.33
N ASP A 91 4.47 -0.24 -14.30
CA ASP A 91 3.77 0.02 -15.56
C ASP A 91 3.67 -1.30 -16.35
N GLN A 92 2.44 -1.82 -16.45
CA GLN A 92 2.17 -3.05 -17.20
C GLN A 92 1.95 -2.81 -18.69
N LEU A 93 1.94 -1.53 -19.12
CA LEU A 93 1.68 -1.12 -20.50
C LEU A 93 0.31 -1.58 -21.04
N ILE A 94 -0.65 -1.82 -20.13
CA ILE A 94 -2.04 -2.15 -20.46
C ILE A 94 -2.93 -0.97 -20.09
N ASP A 95 -3.78 -0.57 -21.02
CA ASP A 95 -4.83 0.41 -20.79
C ASP A 95 -6.11 -0.32 -20.39
N TYR A 96 -6.38 -0.33 -19.08
CA TYR A 96 -7.59 -0.95 -18.54
C TYR A 96 -8.78 0.01 -18.68
N PRO A 97 -9.91 -0.41 -19.26
CA PRO A 97 -11.15 0.33 -19.11
C PRO A 97 -11.45 0.47 -17.62
N SER A 98 -11.78 1.69 -17.19
CA SER A 98 -12.04 1.99 -15.78
C SER A 98 -13.52 2.20 -15.52
N GLN A 99 -13.94 1.82 -14.32
CA GLN A 99 -15.26 2.12 -13.76
C GLN A 99 -15.09 2.88 -12.44
N MET A 100 -16.04 3.77 -12.15
CA MET A 100 -16.05 4.48 -10.87
C MET A 100 -16.71 3.63 -9.79
N VAL A 101 -16.01 3.42 -8.69
CA VAL A 101 -16.53 2.75 -7.50
C VAL A 101 -16.36 3.64 -6.27
N ASN A 102 -17.27 3.51 -5.30
CA ASN A 102 -17.12 4.23 -4.03
C ASN A 102 -16.35 3.37 -3.03
N ILE A 103 -15.21 3.85 -2.55
CA ILE A 103 -14.51 3.26 -1.39
C ILE A 103 -15.24 3.73 -0.14
N LYS A 104 -15.62 2.77 0.71
CA LYS A 104 -16.33 3.01 1.97
C LYS A 104 -15.68 2.19 3.07
N GLY A 105 -15.09 2.84 4.06
CA GLY A 105 -14.41 2.14 5.16
C GLY A 105 -13.45 3.03 5.92
N ALA A 106 -13.10 2.64 7.16
CA ALA A 106 -12.19 3.39 8.03
C ALA A 106 -12.54 4.88 8.20
N GLY A 107 -13.84 5.23 8.13
CA GLY A 107 -14.32 6.61 8.20
C GLY A 107 -14.30 7.39 6.88
N PHE A 108 -13.89 6.77 5.77
CA PHE A 108 -13.83 7.40 4.45
C PHE A 108 -14.99 7.00 3.55
N TYR A 109 -15.40 7.94 2.70
CA TYR A 109 -16.35 7.75 1.60
C TYR A 109 -15.92 8.61 0.41
N PHE A 110 -15.40 8.00 -0.66
CA PHE A 110 -14.99 8.74 -1.85
C PHE A 110 -15.03 7.86 -3.12
N PRO A 111 -15.28 8.45 -4.30
CA PRO A 111 -15.23 7.75 -5.57
C PRO A 111 -13.78 7.56 -6.04
N MET A 112 -13.47 6.39 -6.60
CA MET A 112 -12.15 6.06 -7.17
C MET A 112 -12.32 5.28 -8.48
N PRO A 113 -11.55 5.57 -9.54
CA PRO A 113 -11.51 4.73 -10.74
C PRO A 113 -10.79 3.41 -10.45
N VAL A 114 -11.38 2.30 -10.88
CA VAL A 114 -10.78 0.95 -10.79
C VAL A 114 -10.93 0.22 -12.12
N PRO A 115 -10.08 -0.78 -12.43
CA PRO A 115 -10.27 -1.61 -13.61
C PRO A 115 -11.68 -2.23 -13.66
N SER A 116 -12.31 -2.23 -14.83
CA SER A 116 -13.59 -2.90 -15.03
C SER A 116 -13.42 -4.42 -15.02
N ASP A 117 -14.47 -5.16 -14.63
CA ASP A 117 -14.47 -6.63 -14.68
C ASP A 117 -14.70 -7.18 -16.11
N ALA A 118 -14.79 -6.29 -17.11
CA ALA A 118 -15.13 -6.57 -18.50
C ALA A 118 -13.93 -7.03 -19.35
#